data_AF-A0A353W5Q6-F1
#
_entry.id   AF-A0A353W5Q6-F1
#
_cell.length_a   1.000
_cell.length_b   1.000
_cell.length_c   1.000
_cell.angle_alpha   90.00
_cell.angle_beta   90.00
_cell.angle_gamma   90.00
#
_symmetry.space_group_name_H-M   'P 1'
#
loop_
_entity.id
_entity.type
_entity.pdbx_description
1 polymer ?
#
loop_
_entity_poly.entity_id
_entity_poly.type
_entity_poly.pdbx_seq_one_letter_code
_entity_poly.pdbx_strand_id
1 'polypeptide(L)' 'FGENLSGHEVKIKDGIGFVYDQCNYYETFKIKDNVKLIAPFYTKWNWDTFDNYLKKFKLNPNQSCPSCLRE' A
#
# COMPACT_ATOMS: atom_id res chain seq x y z
N PHE A 1 8.11 20.06 -8.44
CA PHE A 1 6.69 20.27 -8.12
C PHE A 1 6.32 21.69 -8.53
N GLY A 2 5.30 21.84 -9.36
CA GLY A 2 4.89 23.15 -9.92
C GLY A 2 3.63 23.09 -10.79
N GLU A 3 2.94 21.94 -10.82
CA GLU A 3 1.67 21.78 -11.50
C GLU A 3 0.53 22.13 -10.53
N ASN A 4 -0.53 22.73 -11.06
CA ASN A 4 -1.72 23.05 -10.28
C ASN A 4 -2.49 21.75 -9.99
N LEU A 5 -3.09 21.65 -8.80
CA LEU A 5 -3.83 20.44 -8.41
C LEU A 5 -4.98 20.16 -9.38
N SER A 6 -5.68 21.23 -9.79
CA SER A 6 -6.82 21.14 -10.69
C SER A 6 -6.43 20.54 -12.04
N GLY A 7 -7.05 19.42 -12.40
CA GLY A 7 -6.83 18.70 -13.65
C GLY A 7 -5.59 17.80 -13.69
N HIS A 8 -4.78 17.76 -12.62
CA HIS A 8 -3.59 16.92 -12.49
C HIS A 8 -3.61 16.05 -11.23
N GLU A 9 -4.76 15.95 -10.56
CA GLU A 9 -4.92 15.32 -9.25
C GLU A 9 -4.41 13.88 -9.24
N VAL A 10 -4.74 13.10 -10.28
CA VAL A 10 -4.34 11.69 -10.39
C VAL A 10 -2.82 11.57 -10.48
N LYS A 11 -2.18 12.35 -11.35
CA LYS A 11 -0.72 12.33 -11.55
C LYS A 11 0.03 12.80 -10.30
N ILE A 12 -0.50 13.80 -9.60
CA ILE A 12 0.08 14.30 -8.36
C ILE A 12 -0.03 13.23 -7.26
N LYS A 13 -1.22 12.63 -7.08
CA LYS A 13 -1.46 11.60 -6.05
C LYS A 13 -0.74 10.28 -6.34
N ASP A 14 -0.52 9.93 -7.60
CA ASP A 14 0.29 8.77 -8.02
C ASP A 14 1.72 8.80 -7.47
N GLY A 15 2.28 10.00 -7.21
CA GLY A 15 3.61 10.17 -6.64
C GLY A 15 3.66 10.29 -5.11
N ILE A 16 2.52 10.22 -4.41
CA ILE A 16 2.43 10.50 -2.98
C ILE A 16 2.08 9.22 -2.21
N GLY A 17 2.95 8.82 -1.30
CA GLY A 17 2.66 7.80 -0.29
C GLY A 17 2.08 8.45 0.97
N PHE A 18 1.05 7.82 1.54
CA PHE A 18 0.46 8.22 2.82
C PHE A 18 0.36 7.00 3.74
N VAL A 19 0.65 7.20 5.03
CA VAL A 19 0.65 6.16 6.06
C VAL A 19 -0.17 6.66 7.24
N TYR A 20 -1.14 5.86 7.67
CA TYR A 20 -1.94 6.12 8.85
C TYR A 20 -1.15 5.77 10.13
N ASP A 21 -1.57 6.34 11.26
CA ASP A 21 -1.10 5.95 12.60
C ASP A 21 -1.52 4.52 12.98
N GLN A 22 -2.67 4.06 12.47
CA GLN A 22 -3.23 2.72 12.69
C GLN A 22 -3.36 1.94 11.37
N CYS A 23 -3.41 0.59 11.44
CA CYS A 23 -3.75 -0.22 10.24
C CYS A 23 -5.23 -0.03 9.89
N ASN A 24 -5.52 0.91 8.99
CA ASN A 24 -6.87 1.17 8.45
C ASN A 24 -7.16 0.37 7.16
N TYR A 25 -6.51 -0.78 6.97
CA TYR A 25 -6.78 -1.67 5.83
C TYR A 25 -7.99 -2.56 6.12
N TYR A 26 -8.57 -3.17 5.08
CA TYR A 26 -9.69 -4.09 5.27
C TYR A 26 -9.27 -5.25 6.16
N GLU A 27 -9.80 -5.28 7.39
CA GLU A 27 -9.37 -6.19 8.45
C GLU A 27 -9.61 -7.67 8.10
N THR A 28 -10.66 -7.92 7.31
CA THR A 28 -11.03 -9.26 6.84
C THR A 28 -10.17 -9.75 5.68
N PHE A 29 -9.39 -8.87 5.05
CA PHE A 29 -8.59 -9.20 3.88
C PHE A 29 -7.17 -9.60 4.28
N LYS A 30 -6.59 -10.51 3.50
CA LYS A 30 -5.16 -10.84 3.62
C LYS A 30 -4.33 -9.66 3.12
N ILE A 31 -3.07 -9.57 3.53
CA ILE A 31 -2.15 -8.52 3.04
C ILE A 31 -2.14 -8.46 1.51
N LYS A 32 -2.05 -9.61 0.84
CA LYS A 32 -2.05 -9.70 -0.63
C LYS A 32 -3.35 -9.21 -1.28
N ASP A 33 -4.48 -9.29 -0.59
CA ASP A 33 -5.78 -8.90 -1.14
C ASP A 33 -5.95 -7.38 -0.98
N ASN A 34 -5.56 -6.83 0.17
CA ASN A 34 -5.45 -5.38 0.38
C ASN A 34 -4.53 -4.73 -0.67
N VAL A 35 -3.34 -5.31 -0.91
CA VAL A 35 -2.39 -4.69 -1.83
C VAL A 35 -2.86 -4.75 -3.29
N LYS A 36 -3.62 -5.79 -3.69
CA LYS A 36 -4.22 -5.87 -5.03
C LYS A 36 -5.25 -4.77 -5.28
N LEU A 37 -5.91 -4.28 -4.23
CA LEU A 37 -6.80 -3.13 -4.33
C LEU A 37 -6.03 -1.82 -4.51
N ILE A 38 -4.88 -1.69 -3.83
CA ILE A 38 -4.09 -0.44 -3.79
C ILE A 38 -3.16 -0.30 -5.00
N ALA A 39 -2.53 -1.41 -5.44
CA ALA A 39 -1.51 -1.40 -6.48
C ALA A 39 -1.96 -0.72 -7.81
N PRO A 40 -3.20 -0.89 -8.30
CA PRO A 40 -3.65 -0.25 -9.54
C PRO A 40 -3.70 1.29 -9.49
N PHE A 41 -3.70 1.89 -8.30
CA PHE A 41 -3.67 3.35 -8.14
C PHE A 41 -2.28 3.95 -8.36
N TYR A 42 -1.23 3.12 -8.39
CA TYR A 42 0.16 3.55 -8.57
C TYR A 42 0.73 3.04 -9.89
N THR A 43 0.98 3.95 -10.83
CA THR A 43 1.49 3.62 -12.18
C THR A 43 2.88 2.99 -12.15
N LYS A 44 3.66 3.27 -11.10
CA LYS A 44 5.02 2.75 -10.88
C LYS A 44 5.08 1.63 -9.84
N TRP A 45 3.95 0.99 -9.52
CA TRP A 45 3.93 -0.12 -8.57
C TRP A 45 4.90 -1.23 -9.00
N ASN A 46 5.73 -1.71 -8.08
CA ASN A 46 6.70 -2.77 -8.33
C ASN A 46 6.50 -3.92 -7.34
N TRP A 47 6.11 -5.08 -7.85
CA TRP A 47 5.82 -6.28 -7.04
C TRP A 47 7.05 -6.86 -6.36
N ASP A 48 8.22 -6.84 -7.01
CA ASP A 48 9.46 -7.33 -6.40
C ASP A 48 9.85 -6.51 -5.17
N THR A 49 9.64 -5.19 -5.24
CA THR A 49 9.87 -4.26 -4.14
C THR A 49 8.93 -4.56 -2.98
N PHE A 50 7.65 -4.77 -3.27
CA PHE A 50 6.66 -5.18 -2.26
C PHE A 50 7.04 -6.51 -1.60
N ASP A 51 7.38 -7.53 -2.38
CA ASP A 51 7.76 -8.86 -1.86
C ASP A 51 9.06 -8.80 -1.03
N ASN A 52 10.02 -7.94 -1.42
CA ASN A 52 11.22 -7.70 -0.64
C ASN A 52 10.90 -7.08 0.74
N TYR A 53 9.94 -6.15 0.80
CA TYR A 53 9.49 -5.60 2.09
C TYR A 53 8.74 -6.61 2.94
N LEU A 54 7.91 -7.48 2.34
CA LEU A 54 7.28 -8.58 3.08
C LEU A 54 8.32 -9.46 3.76
N LYS A 55 9.38 -9.85 3.04
CA LYS A 55 10.49 -10.64 3.60
C LYS A 55 11.24 -9.88 4.69
N LYS A 56 11.57 -8.60 4.44
CA LYS A 56 12.30 -7.75 5.39
C LYS A 56 11.57 -7.63 6.73
N PHE A 57 10.26 -7.48 6.70
CA PHE A 57 9.41 -7.39 7.90
C PHE A 57 8.86 -8.73 8.36
N LYS A 58 9.29 -9.85 7.76
CA LYS A 58 8.86 -11.21 8.09
C LYS A 58 7.32 -11.39 8.08
N LEU A 59 6.65 -10.69 7.17
CA LEU A 59 5.20 -10.72 7.03
C LEU A 59 4.77 -11.87 6.12
N ASN A 60 3.78 -12.66 6.56
CA ASN A 60 3.15 -13.68 5.73
C ASN A 60 2.08 -13.02 4.84
N PRO A 61 2.17 -13.09 3.50
CA PRO A 61 1.20 -12.47 2.59
C PRO A 61 -0.24 -12.98 2.76
N ASN A 62 -0.43 -14.16 3.36
CA ASN A 62 -1.74 -14.76 3.61
C ASN A 62 -2.33 -14.46 5.00
N GLN A 63 -1.64 -13.70 5.86
CA GLN A 63 -2.19 -13.28 7.15
C GLN A 63 -3.10 -12.06 6.99
N SER A 64 -4.05 -11.88 7.90
CA SER A 64 -4.94 -10.70 7.93
C SER A 64 -4.23 -9.49 8.54
N CYS A 65 -4.60 -8.24 8.17
CA CYS A 65 -3.93 -7.06 8.75
C CYS A 65 -3.97 -7.00 10.29
N PRO A 66 -5.08 -7.34 10.98
CA PRO A 66 -5.12 -7.30 12.44
C PRO A 66 -4.05 -8.18 13.09
N SER A 67 -3.66 -9.27 12.43
CA SER A 67 -2.61 -10.16 12.91
C SER A 67 -1.19 -9.59 12.75
N CYS A 68 -1.02 -8.51 11.97
CA CYS A 68 0.27 -7.85 11.70
C CYS A 68 0.66 -6.84 12.80
N LEU A 69 -0.26 -6.46 13.69
CA LEU A 69 -0.06 -5.48 14.77
C LEU A 69 0.25 -6.13 16.13
N ARG A 70 0.54 -7.44 16.15
CA ARG A 70 0.96 -8.09 17.40
C ARG A 70 2.43 -7.77 17.64
N GLU A 71 2.66 -6.88 18.59
CA GLU A 71 3.98 -6.58 19.18
C GLU A 71 4.62 -7.83 19.77
#